data_AF-A0A7X2PTN1-F1
#
_entry.id   AF-A0A7X2PTN1-F1
#
_cell.length_a   1.000
_cell.length_b   1.000
_cell.length_c   1.000
_cell.angle_alpha   90.00
_cell.angle_beta   90.00
_cell.angle_gamma   90.00
#
_symmetry.space_group_name_H-M   'P 1'
#
loop_
_entity.id
_entity.type
_entity.pdbx_description
1 polymer ?
#
loop_
_entity_poly.entity_id
_entity_poly.type
_entity_poly.pdbx_seq_one_letter_code
_entity_poly.pdbx_strand_id
1 'polypeptide(L)'
;MDRMDDKLSSLLSQYRDACPGPESSANFMPELWSKIEARRNNAIPLLLKRWTEAWLVATIVLAVVISVFLIPYFQEPPALEASYVDVLSAADSAGDLAVLLRGEVE
;
A
#
# COMPACT_ATOMS: atom_id res chain seq x y z
N MET A 1 -20.92 46.61 -6.48
CA MET A 1 -20.58 45.28 -7.01
C MET A 1 -20.46 45.37 -8.53
N ASP A 2 -21.47 45.96 -9.16
CA ASP A 2 -21.69 46.11 -10.61
C ASP A 2 -20.46 46.54 -11.44
N ARG A 3 -19.67 47.51 -10.98
CA ARG A 3 -18.48 47.98 -11.71
C ARG A 3 -17.42 46.88 -11.95
N MET A 4 -17.34 45.89 -11.07
CA MET A 4 -16.38 44.80 -11.18
C MET A 4 -16.88 43.74 -12.18
N ASP A 5 -18.18 43.48 -12.18
CA ASP A 5 -18.84 42.57 -13.12
C ASP A 5 -18.80 43.12 -14.56
N ASP A 6 -18.95 44.44 -14.73
CA ASP A 6 -18.81 45.11 -16.02
C ASP A 6 -17.38 44.99 -16.59
N LYS A 7 -16.38 45.18 -15.72
CA LYS A 7 -14.97 45.07 -16.10
C LYS A 7 -14.60 43.64 -16.45
N LEU A 8 -15.11 42.66 -15.70
CA LEU A 8 -14.94 41.24 -15.98
C LEU A 8 -15.56 40.87 -17.33
N SER A 9 -16.79 41.31 -17.58
CA SER A 9 -17.50 41.06 -18.83
C SER A 9 -16.76 41.63 -20.04
N SER A 10 -16.20 42.83 -19.91
CA SER A 10 -15.36 43.44 -20.95
C SER A 10 -14.09 42.63 -21.24
N LEU A 11 -13.40 42.15 -20.20
CA LEU A 11 -12.21 41.30 -20.35
C LEU A 11 -12.53 39.94 -20.98
N LEU A 12 -13.65 39.32 -20.58
CA LEU A 12 -14.09 38.04 -21.17
C LEU A 12 -14.48 38.20 -22.64
N SER A 13 -15.08 39.33 -23.02
CA SER A 13 -15.38 39.62 -24.43
C SER A 13 -14.09 39.75 -25.26
N GLN A 14 -13.11 40.51 -24.77
CA GLN A 14 -11.83 40.67 -25.45
C GLN A 14 -11.07 39.34 -25.57
N TYR A 15 -11.13 38.51 -24.53
CA TYR A 15 -10.55 37.16 -24.55
C TYR A 15 -11.23 36.26 -25.59
N ARG A 16 -12.57 36.30 -25.67
CA ARG A 16 -13.34 35.52 -26.64
C ARG A 16 -13.10 35.98 -28.08
N ASP A 17 -12.84 37.25 -28.30
CA ASP A 17 -12.49 37.78 -29.64
C ASP A 17 -11.06 37.41 -30.05
N ALA A 18 -10.13 37.33 -29.09
CA ALA A 18 -8.73 36.95 -29.32
C ALA A 18 -8.55 35.44 -29.54
N CYS A 19 -9.40 34.60 -28.96
CA CYS A 19 -9.39 33.16 -29.17
C CYS A 19 -10.38 32.78 -30.29
N PRO A 20 -9.92 32.31 -31.47
CA PRO A 20 -10.83 31.70 -32.43
C PRO A 20 -11.62 30.59 -31.73
N GLY A 21 -12.94 30.62 -31.85
CA GLY A 21 -13.80 29.62 -31.23
C GLY A 21 -13.34 28.22 -31.63
N PRO A 22 -13.26 27.27 -30.67
CA PRO A 22 -12.86 25.90 -31.00
C PRO A 22 -13.79 25.37 -32.08
N GLU A 23 -13.23 24.76 -33.14
CA GLU A 23 -14.01 24.16 -34.21
C GLU A 23 -15.02 23.19 -33.59
N SER A 24 -16.31 23.51 -33.66
CA SER A 24 -17.40 22.64 -33.19
C SER A 24 -17.67 21.51 -34.20
N SER A 25 -16.61 20.90 -34.70
CA SER A 25 -16.73 19.75 -35.60
C SER A 25 -17.13 18.52 -34.79
N ALA A 26 -17.94 17.64 -35.37
CA ALA A 26 -18.33 16.38 -34.74
C ALA A 26 -17.11 15.50 -34.36
N ASN A 27 -15.95 15.76 -34.98
CA ASN A 27 -14.70 15.05 -34.74
C ASN A 27 -13.78 15.73 -33.71
N PHE A 28 -14.13 16.92 -33.20
CA PHE A 28 -13.31 17.66 -32.24
C PHE A 28 -13.01 16.83 -30.99
N MET A 29 -14.04 16.24 -30.39
CA MET A 29 -13.88 15.42 -29.19
C MET A 29 -13.05 14.14 -29.45
N PRO A 30 -13.35 13.32 -30.46
CA PRO A 30 -12.51 12.17 -30.82
C PRO A 30 -11.04 12.51 -31.07
N GLU A 31 -10.75 13.58 -31.82
CA GLU A 31 -9.37 13.98 -32.12
C GLU A 31 -8.63 14.57 -30.91
N LEU A 32 -9.35 15.29 -30.05
CA LEU A 32 -8.78 15.83 -28.82
C LEU A 32 -8.44 14.70 -27.85
N TRP A 33 -9.32 13.71 -27.72
CA TRP A 33 -9.08 12.52 -26.92
C TRP A 33 -7.90 11.69 -27.45
N SER A 34 -7.82 11.48 -28.76
CA SER A 34 -6.71 10.71 -29.35
C SER A 34 -5.35 11.39 -29.11
N LYS A 35 -5.28 12.72 -29.16
CA LYS A 35 -4.08 13.50 -28.81
C LYS A 35 -3.71 13.38 -27.33
N ILE A 36 -4.68 13.39 -26.42
CA ILE A 36 -4.45 13.21 -24.98
C ILE A 36 -3.88 11.81 -24.74
N GLU A 37 -4.49 10.79 -25.33
CA GLU A 37 -4.10 9.40 -25.11
C GLU A 37 -2.72 9.09 -25.72
N ALA A 38 -2.41 9.67 -26.90
CA ALA A 38 -1.09 9.56 -27.51
C ALA A 38 0.03 10.14 -26.63
N ARG A 39 -0.24 11.24 -25.92
CA ARG A 39 0.73 11.83 -24.99
C ARG A 39 0.81 11.04 -23.68
N ARG A 40 -0.31 10.52 -23.19
CA ARG A 40 -0.39 9.75 -21.93
C ARG A 40 0.30 8.40 -22.03
N ASN A 41 0.15 7.69 -23.15
CA ASN A 41 0.86 6.43 -23.40
C ASN A 41 2.37 6.61 -23.55
N ASN A 42 2.83 7.79 -23.96
CA ASN A 42 4.25 8.12 -24.04
C ASN A 42 4.81 8.72 -22.73
N ALA A 43 3.95 9.10 -21.79
CA ALA A 43 4.36 9.75 -20.53
C ALA A 43 4.88 8.76 -19.48
N ILE A 44 4.55 7.47 -19.60
CA ILE A 44 5.25 6.43 -18.84
C ILE A 44 6.41 5.95 -19.71
N PRO A 45 7.66 6.38 -19.45
CA PRO A 45 8.79 5.81 -20.14
C PRO A 45 8.77 4.29 -19.91
N LEU A 46 8.83 3.51 -20.98
CA LEU A 46 8.91 2.04 -20.97
C LEU A 46 9.97 1.52 -19.99
N LEU A 47 10.99 2.34 -19.74
CA LEU A 47 12.00 2.16 -18.71
C LEU A 47 11.37 1.97 -17.32
N LEU A 48 10.48 2.87 -16.87
CA LEU A 48 9.84 2.76 -15.54
C LEU A 48 9.05 1.46 -15.38
N LYS A 49 8.36 1.01 -16.44
CA LYS A 49 7.66 -0.28 -16.43
C LYS A 49 8.65 -1.43 -16.19
N ARG A 50 9.78 -1.42 -16.89
CA ARG A 50 10.85 -2.42 -16.73
C ARG A 50 11.52 -2.35 -15.35
N TRP A 51 11.68 -1.16 -14.79
CA TRP A 51 12.17 -0.97 -13.41
C TRP A 51 11.18 -1.54 -12.39
N THR A 52 9.88 -1.31 -12.56
CA THR A 52 8.86 -1.83 -11.62
C THR A 52 8.77 -3.34 -11.65
N GLU A 53 8.89 -3.96 -12.82
CA GLU A 53 8.89 -5.42 -12.97
C GLU A 53 10.12 -6.05 -12.30
N ALA A 54 11.30 -5.46 -12.52
CA ALA A 54 12.52 -5.89 -11.83
C ALA A 54 12.42 -5.71 -10.31
N TRP A 55 11.80 -4.63 -9.84
CA TRP A 55 11.59 -4.38 -8.42
C TRP A 55 10.64 -5.39 -7.79
N LEU A 56 9.54 -5.74 -8.46
CA LEU A 56 8.60 -6.75 -7.96
C LEU A 56 9.24 -8.12 -7.85
N VAL A 57 10.03 -8.52 -8.85
CA VAL A 57 10.77 -9.80 -8.77
C VAL A 57 11.80 -9.75 -7.65
N ALA A 58 12.52 -8.63 -7.51
CA ALA A 58 13.51 -8.45 -6.45
C ALA A 58 12.90 -8.51 -5.04
N THR A 59 11.74 -7.88 -4.81
CA THR A 59 11.07 -7.91 -3.50
C THR A 59 10.56 -9.29 -3.16
N ILE A 60 10.01 -10.03 -4.13
CA ILE A 60 9.57 -11.41 -3.95
C ILE A 60 10.77 -12.30 -3.56
N VAL A 61 11.86 -12.23 -4.32
CA VAL A 61 13.07 -13.00 -4.03
C VAL A 61 13.64 -12.63 -2.65
N LEU A 62 13.71 -11.34 -2.32
CA LEU A 62 14.18 -10.86 -1.03
C LEU A 62 13.30 -11.37 0.12
N ALA A 63 11.98 -11.33 -0.03
CA ALA A 63 11.04 -11.83 0.97
C ALA A 63 11.22 -13.35 1.20
N VAL A 64 11.44 -14.12 0.13
CA VAL A 64 11.74 -15.56 0.24
C VAL A 64 13.05 -15.77 0.98
N VAL A 65 14.12 -15.06 0.63
CA VAL A 65 15.42 -15.15 1.33
C VAL A 65 15.27 -14.80 2.81
N ILE A 66 14.59 -13.70 3.13
CA ILE A 66 14.33 -13.32 4.53
C ILE A 66 13.54 -14.41 5.25
N SER A 67 12.50 -14.97 4.64
CA SER A 67 11.73 -16.05 5.27
C SER A 67 12.58 -17.29 5.56
N VAL A 68 13.45 -17.70 4.61
CA VAL A 68 14.26 -18.91 4.74
C VAL A 68 15.37 -18.74 5.76
N PHE A 69 15.98 -17.56 5.84
CA PHE A 69 17.14 -17.33 6.72
C PHE A 69 16.74 -16.79 8.09
N LEU A 70 15.76 -15.90 8.15
CA LEU A 70 15.45 -15.13 9.35
C LEU A 70 14.49 -15.88 10.30
N ILE A 71 13.58 -16.69 9.76
CA ILE A 71 12.66 -17.51 10.57
C ILE A 71 13.45 -18.53 11.44
N PRO A 72 14.32 -19.39 10.89
CA PRO A 72 15.12 -20.31 11.71
C PRO A 72 16.10 -19.58 12.65
N TYR A 73 16.59 -18.39 12.30
CA TYR A 73 17.49 -17.61 13.16
C TYR A 73 16.79 -17.08 14.42
N PHE A 74 15.54 -16.60 14.31
CA PHE A 74 14.73 -16.19 15.47
C PHE A 74 14.05 -17.36 16.19
N GLN A 75 14.23 -18.59 15.71
CA GLN A 75 13.78 -19.81 16.37
C GLN A 75 14.81 -20.40 17.34
N GLU A 76 15.98 -19.78 17.53
CA GLU A 76 16.69 -19.99 18.79
C GLU A 76 15.73 -19.51 19.88
N PRO A 77 15.17 -20.42 20.71
CA PRO A 77 14.26 -20.00 21.76
C PRO A 77 15.04 -18.97 22.57
N PRO A 78 14.52 -17.74 22.76
CA PRO A 78 15.07 -16.93 23.81
C PRO A 78 14.97 -17.83 25.04
N ALA A 79 16.09 -18.01 25.73
CA ALA A 79 16.12 -18.62 27.05
C ALA A 79 15.28 -17.72 27.98
N LEU A 80 13.97 -17.69 27.78
CA LEU A 80 12.98 -17.28 28.76
C LEU A 80 13.01 -18.43 29.75
N GLU A 81 13.84 -18.25 30.76
CA GLU A 81 14.18 -19.20 31.82
C GLU A 81 13.02 -19.98 32.45
N ALA A 82 11.77 -19.55 32.28
CA ALA A 82 10.61 -20.42 32.35
C ALA A 82 9.46 -19.70 31.67
N SER A 83 8.95 -20.23 30.56
CA SER A 83 7.67 -19.76 30.05
C SER A 83 6.62 -19.90 31.17
N TYR A 84 5.83 -18.86 31.44
CA TYR A 84 4.85 -18.83 32.54
C TYR A 84 3.94 -20.07 32.57
N VAL A 85 3.66 -20.63 31.39
CA VAL A 85 2.86 -21.86 31.23
C VAL A 85 3.56 -23.10 31.81
N ASP A 86 4.89 -23.16 31.76
CA ASP A 86 5.72 -24.25 32.28
C ASP A 86 5.83 -24.20 33.81
N VAL A 87 5.92 -22.99 34.39
CA VAL A 87 5.84 -22.80 35.85
C VAL A 87 4.45 -23.15 36.37
N LEU A 88 3.41 -22.75 35.63
CA LEU A 88 2.02 -23.00 36.02
C LEU A 88 1.68 -24.49 35.94
N SER A 89 2.09 -25.20 34.89
CA SER A 89 1.86 -26.65 34.75
C SER A 89 2.61 -27.46 35.81
N ALA A 90 3.84 -27.06 36.16
CA ALA A 90 4.61 -27.69 37.22
C ALA A 90 3.95 -27.49 38.61
N ALA A 91 3.46 -26.28 38.90
CA ALA A 91 2.75 -25.98 40.14
C ALA A 91 1.42 -26.73 40.26
N ASP A 92 0.66 -26.84 39.15
CA ASP A 92 -0.61 -27.55 39.09
C ASP A 92 -0.41 -29.07 39.30
N SER A 93 0.59 -29.65 38.61
CA SER A 93 0.93 -31.08 38.75
C SER A 93 1.39 -31.43 40.17
N ALA A 94 2.16 -30.55 40.82
CA ALA A 94 2.59 -30.72 42.21
C ALA A 94 1.42 -30.61 43.20
N GLY A 95 0.45 -29.71 42.92
CA GLY A 95 -0.78 -29.58 43.69
C GLY A 95 -1.67 -30.81 43.58
N ASP A 96 -1.84 -31.35 42.37
CA ASP A 96 -2.66 -32.54 42.11
C ASP A 96 -2.11 -33.79 42.81
N LEU A 97 -0.79 -34.00 42.75
CA LEU A 97 -0.11 -35.06 43.50
C LEU A 97 -0.29 -34.94 45.02
N ALA A 98 -0.26 -33.72 45.56
CA ALA A 98 -0.48 -33.48 46.99
C ALA A 98 -1.93 -33.78 47.41
N VAL A 99 -2.90 -33.55 46.54
CA VAL A 99 -4.32 -33.88 46.77
C VAL A 99 -4.55 -35.39 46.72
N LEU A 100 -3.96 -36.08 45.75
CA LEU A 100 -4.04 -37.54 45.64
C LEU A 100 -3.40 -38.25 46.84
N LEU A 101 -2.19 -37.85 47.23
CA LEU A 101 -1.52 -38.40 48.42
C LEU A 101 -2.25 -38.08 49.72
N ARG A 102 -2.97 -36.95 49.78
CA ARG A 102 -3.83 -36.62 50.93
C ARG A 102 -5.12 -37.43 50.95
N GLY A 103 -5.69 -37.77 49.79
CA GLY A 103 -6.88 -38.60 49.67
C GLY A 103 -6.63 -40.09 49.93
N GLU A 104 -5.39 -40.54 49.82
CA GLU A 104 -5.00 -41.95 50.07
C GLU A 104 -4.68 -42.24 51.55
N VAL A 105 -4.72 -41.21 52.42
CA VAL A 105 -4.41 -41.29 53.86
C VAL A 105 -5.68 -41.26 54.75
N GLU A 106 -6.88 -41.16 54.17
CA GLU A 106 -8.16 -41.46 54.85
C GLU A 106 -8.67 -42.86 54.50
#